data_AF-A0A9N8W838-F1
#
_entry.id   AF-A0A9N8W838-F1
#
_cell.length_a   1.000
_cell.length_b   1.000
_cell.length_c   1.000
_cell.angle_alpha   90.00
_cell.angle_beta   90.00
_cell.angle_gamma   90.00
#
_symmetry.space_group_name_H-M   'P 1'
#
loop_
_entity.id
_entity.type
_entity.pdbx_description
1 polymer ?
#
loop_
_entity_poly.entity_id
_entity_poly.type
_entity_poly.pdbx_seq_one_letter_code
_entity_poly.pdbx_strand_id
1 'polypeptide(L)'
;MYSLDQQLPPTWLTMINTVCVINGNHYQPDVGGWNPKPPLNQRVKPIINQYPPPLLWIEVIYDNSGNRDNAINKFARIQPHCLTTEFVIIVIPVIETAFPANSNPGIVSVAATPKTACPSHAPYLGHLPARKIITVIQWYEMKWNRHLTLECGANLDFNDILEVLQ
;
A
#
# COMPACT_ATOMS: atom_id res chain seq x y z
N MET A 1 7.18 -0.82 -7.21
CA MET A 1 7.62 -0.05 -6.01
C MET A 1 8.77 0.91 -6.30
N TYR A 2 9.75 0.53 -7.13
CA TYR A 2 10.74 1.47 -7.68
C TYR A 2 10.11 2.67 -8.42
N SER A 3 8.95 2.47 -9.03
CA SER A 3 8.12 3.51 -9.67
C SER A 3 7.58 4.57 -8.70
N LEU A 4 7.31 4.21 -7.44
CA LEU A 4 6.78 5.12 -6.44
C LEU A 4 7.83 6.17 -6.03
N ASP A 5 9.06 5.72 -5.78
CA ASP A 5 10.20 6.60 -5.48
C ASP A 5 10.57 7.55 -6.62
N GLN A 6 10.31 7.16 -7.87
CA GLN A 6 10.56 8.02 -9.04
C GLN A 6 9.54 9.14 -9.21
N GLN A 7 8.33 8.96 -8.66
CA GLN A 7 7.24 9.93 -8.77
C GLN A 7 7.21 10.92 -7.60
N LEU A 8 7.71 10.51 -6.44
CA LEU A 8 7.65 11.32 -5.23
C LEU A 8 8.75 12.39 -5.18
N PRO A 9 8.47 13.58 -4.63
CA PRO A 9 9.50 14.60 -4.40
C PRO A 9 10.65 14.09 -3.50
N PRO A 10 11.88 14.65 -3.61
CA PRO A 10 13.04 14.21 -2.81
C PRO A 10 12.89 14.34 -1.29
N THR A 11 11.87 15.05 -0.82
CA THR A 11 11.55 15.15 0.62
C THR A 11 10.92 13.88 1.16
N TRP A 12 10.33 13.06 0.29
CA TRP A 12 9.79 11.76 0.64
C TRP A 12 10.89 10.73 0.85
N LEU A 13 10.60 9.76 1.69
CA LEU A 13 11.37 8.54 1.83
C LEU A 13 10.39 7.36 1.77
N THR A 14 10.58 6.46 0.81
CA THR A 14 9.91 5.16 0.81
C THR A 14 10.86 4.09 1.31
N MET A 15 10.37 3.17 2.12
CA MET A 15 11.16 2.03 2.59
C MET A 15 10.31 0.77 2.66
N ILE A 16 10.98 -0.36 2.44
CA ILE A 16 10.41 -1.70 2.56
C ILE A 16 10.72 -2.23 3.96
N ASN A 17 9.75 -2.86 4.61
CA ASN A 17 9.95 -3.60 5.87
C ASN A 17 10.60 -2.79 7.01
N THR A 18 10.32 -1.48 7.09
CA THR A 18 10.85 -0.63 8.17
C THR A 18 9.92 -0.59 9.37
N VAL A 19 10.45 -0.78 10.57
CA VAL A 19 9.69 -0.64 11.82
C VAL A 19 9.35 0.83 12.11
N CYS A 20 8.09 1.08 12.45
CA CYS A 20 7.61 2.31 13.08
C CYS A 20 7.05 2.06 14.48
N VAL A 21 7.02 3.10 15.31
CA VAL A 21 6.49 3.06 16.66
C VAL A 21 5.17 3.84 16.69
N ILE A 22 4.08 3.16 17.05
CA ILE A 22 2.73 3.74 17.11
C ILE A 22 2.15 3.43 18.49
N ASN A 23 1.82 4.46 19.25
CA ASN A 23 1.29 4.34 20.61
C ASN A 23 2.14 3.37 21.48
N GLY A 24 3.47 3.52 21.43
CA GLY A 24 4.42 2.68 22.16
C GLY A 24 4.59 1.24 21.64
N ASN A 25 3.85 0.83 20.61
CA ASN A 25 3.92 -0.49 20.00
C ASN A 25 4.72 -0.46 18.69
N HIS A 26 5.33 -1.60 18.35
CA HIS A 26 6.10 -1.74 17.12
C HIS A 26 5.23 -2.31 16.01
N TYR A 27 5.25 -1.66 14.86
CA TYR A 27 4.59 -2.14 13.66
C TYR A 27 5.54 -2.02 12.47
N GLN A 28 5.30 -2.84 11.46
CA GLN A 28 6.12 -2.87 10.26
C GLN A 28 5.17 -2.97 9.05
N PRO A 29 5.04 -1.90 8.23
CA PRO A 29 4.46 -2.02 6.91
C PRO A 29 5.37 -2.83 5.99
N ASP A 30 4.80 -3.47 4.98
CA ASP A 30 5.60 -4.01 3.87
C ASP A 30 6.23 -2.86 3.09
N VAL A 31 5.49 -1.76 2.90
CA VAL A 31 6.00 -0.50 2.34
C VAL A 31 5.50 0.69 3.14
N GLY A 32 6.41 1.54 3.60
CA GLY A 32 6.09 2.81 4.24
C GLY A 32 6.61 4.00 3.43
N GLY A 33 5.85 5.09 3.40
CA GLY A 33 6.28 6.38 2.84
C GLY A 33 6.20 7.49 3.88
N TRP A 34 7.27 8.28 4.05
CA TRP A 34 7.35 9.38 5.02
C TRP A 34 7.67 10.70 4.34
N ASN A 35 6.97 11.76 4.74
CA ASN A 35 7.28 13.14 4.33
C ASN A 35 7.01 14.11 5.51
N PRO A 36 8.02 14.85 5.99
CA PRO A 36 9.41 14.79 5.56
C PRO A 36 10.08 13.46 5.93
N LYS A 37 11.14 13.12 5.21
CA LYS A 37 12.06 12.04 5.57
C LYS A 37 12.48 12.14 7.04
N PRO A 38 12.33 11.06 7.84
CA PRO A 38 12.75 11.09 9.24
C PRO A 38 14.27 11.26 9.41
N PRO A 39 14.71 11.93 10.49
CA PRO A 39 16.11 12.08 10.86
C PRO A 39 16.90 10.77 10.87
N LEU A 40 18.22 10.86 10.64
CA LEU A 40 19.09 9.69 10.54
C LEU A 40 19.10 8.84 11.83
N ASN A 41 19.12 9.46 13.00
CA ASN A 41 19.08 8.75 14.28
C ASN A 41 17.81 7.91 14.45
N GLN A 42 16.66 8.42 14.00
CA GLN A 42 15.41 7.67 13.97
C GLN A 42 15.51 6.49 12.97
N ARG A 43 16.04 6.71 11.77
CA ARG A 43 16.19 5.64 10.76
C ARG A 43 17.13 4.50 11.19
N VAL A 44 18.20 4.82 11.92
CA VAL A 44 19.20 3.82 12.35
C VAL A 44 18.77 3.12 13.64
N LYS A 45 18.00 3.78 14.50
CA LYS A 45 17.52 3.23 15.79
C LYS A 45 16.01 3.46 15.95
N PRO A 46 15.17 2.82 15.12
CA PRO A 46 13.76 3.16 15.00
C PRO A 46 12.95 2.91 16.28
N ILE A 47 13.28 1.88 17.04
CA ILE A 47 12.59 1.55 18.29
C ILE A 47 12.95 2.56 19.38
N ILE A 48 14.26 2.76 19.63
CA ILE A 48 14.75 3.63 20.71
C ILE A 48 14.33 5.08 20.47
N ASN A 49 14.42 5.54 19.22
CA ASN A 49 14.16 6.94 18.88
C ASN A 49 12.74 7.17 18.33
N GLN A 50 11.81 6.23 18.57
CA GLN A 50 10.40 6.34 18.23
C GLN A 50 10.14 6.76 16.79
N TYR A 51 10.50 5.89 15.85
CA TYR A 51 10.32 6.12 14.42
C TYR A 51 8.84 6.39 14.11
N PRO A 52 8.50 7.51 13.44
CA PRO A 52 7.12 7.91 13.28
C PRO A 52 6.34 6.94 12.38
N PRO A 53 5.00 6.86 12.51
CA PRO A 53 4.18 6.19 11.52
C PRO A 53 4.38 6.82 10.12
N PRO A 54 4.32 6.03 9.05
CA PRO A 54 4.38 6.57 7.70
C PRO A 54 3.10 7.34 7.35
N LEU A 55 3.19 8.22 6.35
CA LEU A 55 2.02 8.84 5.70
C LEU A 55 1.39 7.90 4.67
N LEU A 56 2.16 7.00 4.06
CA LEU A 56 1.67 5.97 3.16
C LEU A 56 2.01 4.60 3.75
N TRP A 57 1.03 3.72 3.91
CA TRP A 57 1.20 2.38 4.44
C TRP A 57 0.66 1.35 3.46
N ILE A 58 1.50 0.45 2.98
CA ILE A 58 1.09 -0.63 2.09
C ILE A 58 1.36 -1.98 2.77
N GLU A 59 0.34 -2.84 2.78
CA GLU A 59 0.46 -4.27 3.06
C GLU A 59 0.25 -5.05 1.76
N VAL A 60 1.10 -6.03 1.50
CA VAL A 60 0.97 -6.96 0.38
C VAL A 60 0.69 -8.35 0.95
N ILE A 61 -0.46 -8.92 0.60
CA ILE A 61 -0.93 -10.17 1.17
C ILE A 61 -1.37 -11.15 0.10
N TYR A 62 -1.20 -12.44 0.39
CA TYR A 62 -1.80 -13.49 -0.42
C TYR A 62 -3.31 -13.60 -0.19
N ASP A 63 -4.05 -13.94 -1.25
CA ASP A 63 -5.49 -14.21 -1.28
C ASP A 63 -5.82 -15.57 -0.66
N ASN A 64 -5.52 -15.70 0.62
CA ASN A 64 -5.90 -16.84 1.43
C ASN A 64 -6.89 -16.41 2.54
N SER A 65 -7.56 -17.40 3.12
CA SER A 65 -8.52 -17.14 4.19
C SER A 65 -7.83 -16.47 5.39
N GLY A 66 -8.30 -15.28 5.75
CA GLY A 66 -7.91 -14.59 6.97
C GLY A 66 -6.80 -13.54 6.82
N ASN A 67 -5.94 -13.60 5.79
CA ASN A 67 -4.89 -12.59 5.61
C ASN A 67 -5.45 -11.18 5.40
N ARG A 68 -6.50 -11.05 4.57
CA ARG A 68 -7.17 -9.78 4.35
C ARG A 68 -7.75 -9.22 5.64
N ASP A 69 -8.45 -10.05 6.39
CA ASP A 69 -9.08 -9.62 7.64
C ASP A 69 -8.00 -9.27 8.68
N ASN A 70 -6.87 -9.97 8.69
CA ASN A 70 -5.71 -9.63 9.52
C ASN A 70 -5.11 -8.26 9.16
N ALA A 71 -4.96 -7.94 7.87
CA ALA A 71 -4.49 -6.63 7.41
C ALA A 71 -5.48 -5.51 7.79
N ILE A 72 -6.79 -5.73 7.55
CA ILE A 72 -7.84 -4.79 7.98
C ILE A 72 -7.84 -4.60 9.50
N ASN A 73 -7.70 -5.67 10.28
CA ASN A 73 -7.63 -5.61 11.74
C ASN A 73 -6.36 -4.89 12.22
N LYS A 74 -5.23 -5.05 11.52
CA LYS A 74 -4.00 -4.28 11.77
C LYS A 74 -4.28 -2.79 11.55
N PHE A 75 -4.91 -2.42 10.44
CA PHE A 75 -5.28 -1.03 10.13
C PHE A 75 -6.25 -0.45 11.16
N ALA A 76 -7.27 -1.21 11.56
CA ALA A 76 -8.22 -0.79 12.59
C ALA A 76 -7.55 -0.51 13.94
N ARG A 77 -6.49 -1.26 14.30
CA ARG A 77 -5.72 -1.04 15.54
C ARG A 77 -4.82 0.20 15.48
N ILE A 78 -4.21 0.48 14.33
CA ILE A 78 -3.23 1.57 14.20
C ILE A 78 -3.89 2.91 13.86
N GLN A 79 -4.94 2.91 13.03
CA GLN A 79 -5.57 4.11 12.48
C GLN A 79 -5.97 5.17 13.52
N PRO A 80 -6.49 4.83 14.71
CA PRO A 80 -6.77 5.83 15.76
C PRO A 80 -5.54 6.62 16.24
N HIS A 81 -4.34 6.10 16.03
CA HIS A 81 -3.08 6.69 16.46
C HIS A 81 -2.25 7.30 15.31
N CYS A 82 -2.71 7.16 14.07
CA CYS A 82 -2.03 7.69 12.89
C CYS A 82 -3.06 8.14 11.83
N LEU A 83 -3.88 9.14 12.22
CA LEU A 83 -5.01 9.63 11.41
C LEU A 83 -4.61 10.20 10.04
N THR A 84 -3.35 10.59 9.85
CA THR A 84 -2.84 11.15 8.59
C THR A 84 -2.25 10.09 7.66
N THR A 85 -2.27 8.82 8.06
CA THR A 85 -1.78 7.72 7.24
C THR A 85 -2.86 7.28 6.25
N GLU A 86 -2.48 7.27 4.97
CA GLU A 86 -3.18 6.59 3.89
C GLU A 86 -2.77 5.11 3.89
N PHE A 87 -3.75 4.20 3.80
CA PHE A 87 -3.50 2.77 3.80
C PHE A 87 -3.91 2.10 2.49
N VAL A 88 -3.10 1.15 2.05
CA VAL A 88 -3.34 0.31 0.89
C VAL A 88 -3.11 -1.16 1.26
N ILE A 89 -4.06 -2.02 0.91
CA ILE A 89 -3.91 -3.49 0.97
C ILE A 89 -3.84 -3.97 -0.46
N ILE A 90 -2.73 -4.57 -0.87
CA ILE A 90 -2.58 -5.23 -2.16
C ILE A 90 -2.78 -6.72 -1.92
N VAL A 91 -3.77 -7.31 -2.58
CA VAL A 91 -4.06 -8.74 -2.49
C VAL A 91 -3.63 -9.42 -3.78
N ILE A 92 -2.71 -10.38 -3.66
CA ILE A 92 -2.13 -11.15 -4.77
C ILE A 92 -2.57 -12.62 -4.69
N PRO A 93 -2.70 -13.34 -5.82
CA PRO A 93 -3.16 -14.73 -5.83
C PRO A 93 -2.17 -15.66 -5.11
N VAL A 94 -2.68 -16.75 -4.52
CA VAL A 94 -1.89 -17.84 -3.92
C VAL A 94 -1.30 -18.79 -4.98
N ILE A 95 -1.80 -18.73 -6.22
CA ILE A 95 -1.67 -19.79 -7.23
C ILE A 95 -0.43 -19.59 -8.14
N GLU A 96 0.17 -20.71 -8.54
CA GLU A 96 1.35 -20.88 -9.41
C GLU A 96 1.14 -20.52 -10.91
N THR A 97 -0.09 -20.23 -11.34
CA THR A 97 -0.37 -19.90 -12.73
C THR A 97 -0.11 -18.43 -13.01
N ALA A 98 0.79 -18.18 -13.96
CA ALA A 98 1.13 -16.86 -14.49
C ALA A 98 -0.13 -16.04 -14.80
N PHE A 99 -0.14 -14.80 -14.33
CA PHE A 99 -1.19 -13.85 -14.67
C PHE A 99 -1.15 -13.56 -16.19
N PRO A 100 -2.30 -13.45 -16.89
CA PRO A 100 -2.30 -13.23 -18.33
C PRO A 100 -1.50 -11.99 -18.73
N ALA A 101 -0.64 -12.12 -19.73
CA ALA A 101 0.20 -11.03 -20.21
C ALA A 101 -0.63 -9.81 -20.68
N ASN A 102 -0.05 -8.62 -20.55
CA ASN A 102 -0.68 -7.39 -21.01
C ASN A 102 -0.85 -7.41 -22.54
N SER A 103 -2.09 -7.44 -23.03
CA SER A 103 -2.37 -7.42 -24.47
C SER A 103 -2.07 -6.08 -25.14
N ASN A 104 -1.89 -5.00 -24.36
CA ASN A 104 -1.64 -3.64 -24.85
C ASN A 104 -0.51 -2.98 -24.03
N PRO A 105 0.74 -3.46 -24.18
CA PRO A 105 1.88 -2.89 -23.46
C PRO A 105 2.19 -1.47 -23.95
N GLY A 106 2.68 -0.61 -23.05
CA GLY A 106 3.12 0.76 -23.38
C GLY A 106 2.00 1.80 -23.54
N ILE A 107 0.74 1.43 -23.34
CA ILE A 107 -0.36 2.41 -23.28
C ILE A 107 -0.32 3.15 -21.94
N VAL A 108 -0.62 4.46 -22.00
CA VAL A 108 -0.77 5.31 -20.82
C VAL A 108 -1.83 4.73 -19.88
N SER A 109 -1.45 4.53 -18.62
CA SER A 109 -2.38 4.02 -17.61
C SER A 109 -3.44 5.07 -17.28
N VAL A 110 -4.66 4.60 -16.97
CA VAL A 110 -5.78 5.48 -16.58
C VAL A 110 -6.27 5.12 -15.18
N ALA A 111 -6.85 6.09 -14.48
CA ALA A 111 -7.34 5.87 -13.12
C ALA A 111 -8.31 4.67 -13.06
N ALA A 112 -8.11 3.84 -12.05
CA ALA A 112 -8.99 2.74 -11.72
C ALA A 112 -10.27 3.27 -11.06
N THR A 113 -11.38 2.60 -11.30
CA THR A 113 -12.66 2.93 -10.67
C THR A 113 -12.92 1.99 -9.48
N PRO A 114 -13.41 2.52 -8.35
CA PRO A 114 -13.74 1.68 -7.21
C PRO A 114 -14.93 0.77 -7.53
N LYS A 115 -14.92 -0.42 -6.94
CA LYS A 115 -16.01 -1.39 -6.94
C LYS A 115 -16.94 -1.13 -5.76
N THR A 116 -18.20 -1.52 -5.92
CA THR A 116 -19.21 -1.46 -4.85
C THR A 116 -18.99 -2.49 -3.75
N ALA A 117 -18.26 -3.57 -4.06
CA ALA A 117 -17.92 -4.64 -3.13
C ALA A 117 -16.46 -5.07 -3.31
N CYS A 118 -15.89 -5.68 -2.27
CA CYS A 118 -14.58 -6.30 -2.33
C CYS A 118 -14.58 -7.42 -3.40
N PRO A 119 -13.63 -7.44 -4.36
CA PRO A 119 -13.48 -8.54 -5.29
C PRO A 119 -13.29 -9.88 -4.58
N SER A 120 -13.83 -10.95 -5.16
CA SER A 120 -13.75 -12.30 -4.60
C SER A 120 -12.44 -13.02 -4.88
N HIS A 121 -11.67 -12.54 -5.87
CA HIS A 121 -10.42 -13.17 -6.32
C HIS A 121 -9.38 -12.11 -6.63
N ALA A 122 -8.15 -12.34 -6.17
CA ALA A 122 -6.97 -11.58 -6.53
C ALA A 122 -6.63 -11.64 -8.04
N PRO A 123 -5.92 -10.64 -8.58
CA PRO A 123 -5.37 -9.47 -7.89
C PRO A 123 -6.36 -8.30 -7.74
N TYR A 124 -6.38 -7.72 -6.54
CA TYR A 124 -7.15 -6.52 -6.22
C TYR A 124 -6.47 -5.71 -5.12
N LEU A 125 -6.92 -4.48 -4.89
CA LEU A 125 -6.51 -3.71 -3.71
C LEU A 125 -7.70 -3.14 -2.95
N GLY A 126 -7.45 -2.87 -1.66
CA GLY A 126 -8.26 -1.98 -0.82
C GLY A 126 -7.49 -0.69 -0.55
N HIS A 127 -8.15 0.45 -0.66
CA HIS A 127 -7.60 1.78 -0.41
C HIS A 127 -8.40 2.47 0.69
N LEU A 128 -7.72 2.95 1.72
CA LEU A 128 -8.27 3.77 2.77
C LEU A 128 -7.53 5.12 2.77
N PRO A 129 -8.18 6.19 2.27
CA PRO A 129 -7.60 7.54 2.33
C PRO A 129 -7.32 7.98 3.77
N ALA A 130 -6.39 8.92 3.96
CA ALA A 130 -6.11 9.44 5.28
C ALA A 130 -7.37 10.04 5.92
N ARG A 131 -7.42 9.98 7.25
CA ARG A 131 -8.52 10.51 8.09
C ARG A 131 -9.88 9.86 7.86
N LYS A 132 -9.95 8.78 7.07
CA LYS A 132 -11.16 7.98 6.86
C LYS A 132 -11.18 6.77 7.81
N ILE A 133 -12.39 6.28 8.09
CA ILE A 133 -12.63 5.12 8.96
C ILE A 133 -12.54 3.82 8.17
N ILE A 134 -12.16 2.73 8.83
CA ILE A 134 -11.90 1.44 8.18
C ILE A 134 -13.09 0.89 7.36
N THR A 135 -14.32 1.24 7.72
CA THR A 135 -15.53 0.78 7.01
C THR A 135 -15.72 1.40 5.63
N VAL A 136 -14.95 2.43 5.26
CA VAL A 136 -15.03 3.08 3.94
C VAL A 136 -13.89 2.69 3.00
N ILE A 137 -13.20 1.57 3.25
CA ILE A 137 -12.22 1.02 2.30
C ILE A 137 -12.86 0.91 0.92
N GLN A 138 -12.20 1.53 -0.06
CA GLN A 138 -12.56 1.46 -1.47
C GLN A 138 -11.82 0.29 -2.12
N TRP A 139 -12.55 -0.56 -2.83
CA TRP A 139 -11.97 -1.76 -3.43
C TRP A 139 -11.78 -1.59 -4.93
N TYR A 140 -10.67 -2.11 -5.47
CA TYR A 140 -10.34 -1.98 -6.88
C TYR A 140 -9.86 -3.32 -7.42
N GLU A 141 -10.47 -3.77 -8.52
CA GLU A 141 -9.95 -4.91 -9.29
C GLU A 141 -8.72 -4.45 -10.08
N MET A 142 -7.59 -5.16 -9.97
CA MET A 142 -6.39 -4.82 -10.71
C MET A 142 -6.51 -5.28 -12.16
N LYS A 143 -6.27 -4.36 -13.08
CA LYS A 143 -6.24 -4.61 -14.53
C LYS A 143 -5.05 -3.91 -15.14
N TRP A 144 -4.55 -4.47 -16.22
CA TRP A 144 -3.54 -3.82 -17.06
C TRP A 144 -3.96 -2.40 -17.45
N ASN A 145 -2.96 -1.52 -17.53
CA ASN A 145 -3.06 -0.12 -17.93
C ASN A 145 -4.00 0.69 -17.03
N ARG A 146 -4.05 0.34 -15.74
CA ARG A 146 -4.76 1.09 -14.70
C ARG A 146 -3.83 1.46 -13.56
N HIS A 147 -4.19 2.53 -12.84
CA HIS A 147 -3.49 2.95 -11.63
C HIS A 147 -4.46 3.42 -10.55
N LEU A 148 -4.00 3.40 -9.30
CA LEU A 148 -4.61 4.15 -8.21
C LEU A 148 -3.79 5.41 -7.94
N THR A 149 -4.42 6.58 -7.95
CA THR A 149 -3.76 7.82 -7.52
C THR A 149 -3.85 7.94 -6.00
N LEU A 150 -2.70 7.99 -5.35
CA LEU A 150 -2.55 8.12 -3.91
C LEU A 150 -2.68 9.59 -3.48
N GLU A 151 -2.96 9.85 -2.20
CA GLU A 151 -3.08 11.21 -1.68
C GLU A 151 -1.76 12.00 -1.73
N CYS A 152 -0.63 11.30 -1.77
CA CYS A 152 0.68 11.89 -2.01
C CYS A 152 0.91 12.36 -3.47
N GLY A 153 -0.04 12.11 -4.37
CA GLY A 153 0.02 12.47 -5.79
C GLY A 153 0.74 11.45 -6.67
N ALA A 154 1.37 10.43 -6.09
CA ALA A 154 1.95 9.32 -6.85
C ALA A 154 0.86 8.36 -7.34
N ASN A 155 1.11 7.76 -8.50
CA ASN A 155 0.30 6.67 -9.01
C ASN A 155 0.91 5.33 -8.61
N LEU A 156 0.09 4.49 -7.99
CA LEU A 156 0.35 3.06 -7.86
C LEU A 156 -0.11 2.39 -9.16
N ASP A 157 0.79 2.26 -10.12
CA ASP A 157 0.53 1.60 -11.40
C ASP A 157 0.34 0.10 -11.22
N PHE A 158 -0.79 -0.42 -11.70
CA PHE A 158 -1.09 -1.84 -11.55
C PHE A 158 -0.19 -2.72 -12.41
N ASN A 159 0.36 -2.17 -13.50
CA ASN A 159 1.31 -2.89 -14.35
C ASN A 159 2.52 -3.35 -13.54
N ASP A 160 3.06 -2.51 -12.64
CA ASP A 160 4.22 -2.86 -11.81
C ASP A 160 3.98 -4.05 -10.88
N ILE A 161 2.72 -4.28 -10.50
CA ILE A 161 2.32 -5.37 -9.62
C ILE A 161 2.02 -6.61 -10.46
N LEU A 162 1.23 -6.45 -11.53
CA LEU A 162 0.79 -7.54 -12.38
C LEU A 162 1.95 -8.17 -13.17
N GLU A 163 2.99 -7.42 -13.52
CA GLU A 163 4.21 -7.95 -14.16
C GLU A 163 4.97 -8.92 -13.26
N VAL A 164 4.94 -8.72 -11.93
CA VAL A 164 5.55 -9.64 -10.95
C VAL A 164 4.75 -10.94 -10.81
N LEU A 165 3.49 -10.94 -11.25
CA LEU A 165 2.61 -12.11 -11.19
C LEU A 165 2.63 -12.95 -12.49
N GLN A 166 3.37 -12.53 -13.52
CA GLN A 166 3.63 -13.33 -14.73
C GLN A 166 4.70 -14.38 -14.47
#